data_AF-A0AAP9RCK1-F1
#
_entry.id   AF-A0AAP9RCK1-F1
#
_cell.length_a   1.000
_cell.length_b   1.000
_cell.length_c   1.000
_cell.angle_alpha   90.00
_cell.angle_beta   90.00
_cell.angle_gamma   90.00
#
_symmetry.space_group_name_H-M   'P 1'
#
loop_
_entity.id
_entity.type
_entity.pdbx_description
1 polymer ?
#
loop_
_entity_poly.entity_id
_entity_poly.type
_entity_poly.pdbx_seq_one_letter_code
_entity_poly.pdbx_strand_id
1 'polypeptide(L)'
;MNKNFSSNLLNKIITTGIILTFLALLSTPLILTAIFKSRLGIINSNIPISISIGLYICAIPYIIALFILKKISKQIAIKDPFNIKIPILLEQISFCAFSEIILFNIVCIVLYYVFNIYLYGITIMSSIVVSFVSLAIGVLSIVLSQLIKIAIEIKDENDKTI
;
A
#
# COMPACT_ATOMS: atom_id res chain seq x y z
N MET A 1 -8.66 29.38 -1.91
CA MET A 1 -8.39 28.16 -1.11
C MET A 1 -6.95 28.25 -0.59
N ASN A 2 -6.74 28.30 0.72
CA ASN A 2 -5.43 28.62 1.29
C ASN A 2 -4.46 27.43 1.05
N LYS A 3 -3.44 27.61 0.19
CA LYS A 3 -2.56 26.53 -0.32
C LYS A 3 -1.87 25.73 0.80
N ASN A 4 -1.68 26.36 1.97
CA ASN A 4 -1.13 25.74 3.18
C ASN A 4 -2.08 24.80 3.93
N PHE A 5 -3.40 24.94 3.72
CA PHE A 5 -4.40 24.09 4.39
C PHE A 5 -4.45 22.70 3.75
N SER A 6 -4.39 22.63 2.42
CA SER A 6 -4.47 21.38 1.67
C SER A 6 -3.26 20.47 1.91
N SER A 7 -2.05 21.03 1.94
CA SER A 7 -0.82 20.27 2.20
C SER A 7 -0.74 19.74 3.63
N ASN A 8 -1.15 20.56 4.61
CA ASN A 8 -1.21 20.16 6.01
C ASN A 8 -2.26 19.06 6.26
N LEU A 9 -3.42 19.16 5.61
CA LEU A 9 -4.47 18.16 5.70
C LEU A 9 -4.03 16.82 5.09
N LEU A 10 -3.42 16.84 3.90
CA LEU A 10 -2.94 15.64 3.23
C LEU A 10 -1.83 14.92 4.03
N ASN A 11 -0.87 15.68 4.57
CA ASN A 11 0.18 15.11 5.42
C ASN A 11 -0.37 14.54 6.74
N LYS A 12 -1.41 15.15 7.32
CA LYS A 12 -2.12 14.60 8.48
C LYS A 12 -2.81 13.27 8.14
N ILE A 13 -3.58 13.21 7.05
CA ILE A 13 -4.26 11.99 6.59
C ILE A 13 -3.26 10.85 6.40
N ILE A 14 -2.15 11.10 5.69
CA ILE A 14 -1.14 10.07 5.44
C ILE A 14 -0.49 9.62 6.77
N THR A 15 -0.18 10.55 7.67
CA THR A 15 0.41 10.20 8.96
C THR A 15 -0.56 9.39 9.82
N THR A 16 -1.85 9.73 9.83
CA THR A 16 -2.89 8.92 10.49
C THR A 16 -2.98 7.53 9.86
N GLY A 17 -2.93 7.42 8.53
CA GLY A 17 -2.92 6.14 7.82
C GLY A 17 -1.75 5.24 8.22
N ILE A 18 -0.55 5.81 8.35
CA ILE A 18 0.64 5.08 8.84
C ILE A 18 0.42 4.58 10.27
N ILE A 19 -0.04 5.45 11.18
CA ILE A 19 -0.29 5.08 12.59
C ILE A 19 -1.33 3.95 12.68
N LEU A 20 -2.44 4.08 11.94
CA LEU A 20 -3.51 3.09 11.90
C LEU A 20 -3.01 1.75 11.37
N THR A 21 -2.14 1.76 10.36
CA THR A 21 -1.53 0.55 9.79
C THR A 21 -0.67 -0.18 10.82
N PHE A 22 0.22 0.54 11.52
CA PHE A 22 1.05 -0.06 12.57
C PHE A 22 0.19 -0.62 13.72
N LEU A 23 -0.85 0.11 14.13
CA LEU A 23 -1.75 -0.35 15.17
C LEU A 23 -2.52 -1.62 14.75
N ALA A 24 -2.97 -1.68 13.49
CA ALA A 24 -3.63 -2.85 12.92
C ALA A 24 -2.69 -4.07 12.91
N LEU A 25 -1.44 -3.88 12.47
CA LEU A 25 -0.43 -4.95 12.44
C LEU A 25 -0.05 -5.45 13.83
N LEU A 26 0.03 -4.57 14.83
CA LEU A 26 0.30 -4.99 16.20
C LEU A 26 -0.88 -5.76 16.80
N SER A 27 -2.11 -5.39 16.40
CA SER A 27 -3.34 -6.00 16.88
C SER A 27 -3.66 -7.33 16.19
N THR A 28 -3.19 -7.55 14.96
CA THR A 28 -3.49 -8.77 14.18
C THR A 28 -3.25 -10.09 14.90
N PRO A 29 -2.08 -10.36 15.52
CA PRO A 29 -1.84 -11.65 16.19
C PRO A 29 -2.75 -11.86 17.41
N LEU A 30 -3.06 -10.78 18.15
CA LEU A 30 -3.98 -10.81 19.29
C LEU A 30 -5.40 -11.14 18.85
N ILE A 31 -5.90 -10.43 17.83
CA ILE A 31 -7.24 -10.62 17.27
C ILE A 31 -7.37 -12.03 16.69
N LEU A 32 -6.39 -12.46 15.92
CA LEU A 32 -6.42 -13.76 15.27
C LEU A 32 -6.41 -14.89 16.29
N THR A 33 -5.55 -14.81 17.31
CA THR A 33 -5.52 -15.80 18.41
C THR A 33 -6.86 -15.85 19.16
N ALA A 34 -7.47 -14.70 19.43
CA ALA A 34 -8.78 -14.64 20.08
C ALA A 34 -9.89 -15.28 19.23
N ILE A 35 -9.91 -15.04 17.90
CA ILE A 35 -10.89 -15.62 16.98
C ILE A 35 -10.73 -17.15 16.92
N PHE A 36 -9.50 -17.65 16.76
CA PHE A 36 -9.24 -19.08 16.68
C PHE A 36 -9.63 -19.81 17.97
N LYS A 37 -9.35 -19.20 19.13
CA LYS A 37 -9.70 -19.77 20.44
C LYS A 37 -11.21 -19.74 20.71
N SER A 38 -11.88 -18.63 20.42
CA SER A 38 -13.28 -18.41 20.79
C SER A 38 -14.30 -18.99 19.80
N ARG A 39 -14.07 -18.83 18.50
CA ARG A 39 -15.03 -19.24 17.46
C ARG A 39 -14.76 -20.62 16.89
N LEU A 40 -13.49 -20.98 16.74
CA LEU A 40 -13.11 -22.24 16.09
C LEU A 40 -12.78 -23.35 17.10
N GLY A 41 -12.66 -23.02 18.39
CA GLY A 41 -12.32 -23.99 19.45
C GLY A 41 -10.91 -24.58 19.31
N ILE A 42 -10.07 -24.01 18.45
CA ILE A 42 -8.72 -24.51 18.18
C ILE A 42 -7.78 -23.91 19.22
N ILE A 43 -7.40 -24.73 20.21
CA ILE A 43 -6.48 -24.37 21.30
C ILE A 43 -5.13 -25.06 21.00
N ASN A 44 -4.01 -24.33 21.09
CA ASN A 44 -2.64 -24.80 20.81
C ASN A 44 -2.27 -25.11 19.35
N SER A 45 -2.82 -24.40 18.37
CA SER A 45 -2.31 -24.48 16.99
C SER A 45 -1.31 -23.36 16.67
N ASN A 46 -0.29 -23.65 15.87
CA ASN A 46 0.63 -22.65 15.30
C ASN A 46 0.00 -21.87 14.13
N ILE A 47 -1.25 -22.15 13.78
CA ILE A 47 -1.95 -21.57 12.63
C ILE A 47 -2.08 -20.04 12.71
N PRO A 48 -2.47 -19.42 13.85
CA PRO A 48 -2.55 -17.96 13.95
C PRO A 48 -1.20 -17.28 13.73
N ILE A 49 -0.10 -17.93 14.13
CA ILE A 49 1.25 -17.41 13.96
C ILE A 49 1.63 -17.45 12.47
N SER A 50 1.41 -18.57 11.78
CA SER A 50 1.69 -18.70 10.33
C SER A 50 0.94 -17.66 9.49
N ILE A 51 -0.34 -17.44 9.78
CA ILE A 51 -1.15 -16.42 9.09
C ILE A 51 -0.62 -15.02 9.38
N SER A 52 -0.25 -14.73 10.64
CA SER A 52 0.29 -13.42 11.02
C SER A 52 1.61 -13.12 10.30
N ILE A 53 2.49 -14.11 10.18
CA ILE A 53 3.74 -13.98 9.41
C ILE A 53 3.45 -13.66 7.94
N GLY A 54 2.49 -14.38 7.32
CA GLY A 54 2.06 -14.10 5.95
C GLY A 54 1.55 -12.68 5.76
N LEU A 55 0.70 -12.21 6.67
CA LEU A 55 0.19 -10.82 6.65
C LEU A 55 1.30 -9.79 6.78
N TYR A 56 2.29 -10.01 7.64
CA TYR A 56 3.42 -9.09 7.81
C TYR A 56 4.28 -9.00 6.55
N ILE A 57 4.51 -10.13 5.87
CA ILE A 57 5.22 -10.16 4.59
C ILE A 57 4.44 -9.33 3.53
N CYS A 58 3.12 -9.51 3.44
CA CYS A 58 2.28 -8.75 2.51
C CYS A 58 2.21 -7.25 2.84
N ALA A 59 2.34 -6.86 4.11
CA ALA A 59 2.24 -5.47 4.52
C ALA A 59 3.48 -4.62 4.14
N ILE A 60 4.63 -5.25 3.86
CA ILE A 60 5.88 -4.55 3.51
C ILE A 60 5.71 -3.58 2.33
N PRO A 61 5.28 -4.01 1.13
CA PRO A 61 5.13 -3.11 -0.02
C PRO A 61 4.14 -1.97 0.25
N TYR A 62 3.05 -2.25 0.97
CA TYR A 62 2.06 -1.24 1.34
C TYR A 62 2.63 -0.16 2.27
N ILE A 63 3.39 -0.55 3.31
CA ILE A 63 4.05 0.39 4.21
C ILE A 63 5.05 1.27 3.45
N ILE A 64 5.85 0.67 2.56
CA ILE A 64 6.80 1.40 1.72
C ILE A 64 6.06 2.44 0.86
N ALA A 65 4.96 2.05 0.21
CA ALA A 65 4.12 2.95 -0.58
C ALA A 65 3.58 4.13 0.25
N LEU A 66 3.13 3.90 1.50
CA LEU A 66 2.69 4.98 2.39
C LEU A 66 3.80 6.00 2.70
N PHE A 67 5.03 5.53 2.94
CA PHE A 67 6.16 6.42 3.17
C PHE A 67 6.54 7.21 1.91
N ILE A 68 6.46 6.60 0.72
CA ILE A 68 6.67 7.27 -0.55
C ILE A 68 5.60 8.35 -0.77
N LEU A 69 4.33 8.02 -0.52
CA LEU A 69 3.22 8.97 -0.62
C LEU A 69 3.41 10.17 0.32
N LYS A 70 3.93 9.93 1.54
CA LYS A 70 4.30 11.00 2.47
C LYS A 70 5.42 11.91 1.93
N LYS A 71 6.41 11.34 1.23
CA LYS A 71 7.48 12.13 0.58
C LYS A 71 6.90 13.01 -0.54
N ILE A 72 6.04 12.45 -1.39
CA ILE A 72 5.35 13.19 -2.47
C ILE A 72 4.53 14.35 -1.88
N SER A 73 3.73 14.07 -0.84
CA SER A 73 2.93 15.09 -0.15
C SER A 73 3.76 16.28 0.33
N LYS A 74 4.91 16.01 0.95
CA LYS A 74 5.82 17.06 1.43
C LYS A 74 6.43 17.85 0.28
N GLN A 75 6.79 17.21 -0.83
CA GLN A 75 7.35 17.89 -1.99
C GLN A 75 6.33 18.82 -2.65
N ILE A 76 5.09 18.37 -2.83
CA ILE A 76 4.00 19.21 -3.38
C ILE A 76 3.71 20.42 -2.48
N ALA A 77 3.84 20.26 -1.16
CA ALA A 77 3.69 21.35 -0.21
C ALA A 77 4.76 22.45 -0.39
N ILE A 78 5.98 22.06 -0.77
CA ILE A 78 7.12 22.96 -0.98
C ILE A 78 7.14 23.39 -2.46
N LYS A 79 6.10 24.13 -2.88
CA LYS A 79 5.94 24.99 -4.09
C LYS A 79 6.56 24.60 -5.47
N ASP A 80 7.21 23.47 -5.64
CA ASP A 80 7.78 22.99 -6.91
C ASP A 80 7.08 21.68 -7.32
N PRO A 81 5.84 21.77 -7.82
CA PRO A 81 5.09 20.61 -8.28
C PRO A 81 5.67 19.98 -9.56
N PHE A 82 6.63 20.63 -10.23
CA PHE A 82 7.28 20.18 -11.46
C PHE A 82 8.65 19.55 -11.21
N ASN A 83 8.83 18.97 -10.02
CA ASN A 83 10.06 18.28 -9.70
C ASN A 83 10.09 16.89 -10.36
N ILE A 84 11.15 16.58 -11.12
CA ILE A 84 11.38 15.28 -11.76
C ILE A 84 11.36 14.10 -10.77
N LYS A 85 11.56 14.36 -9.46
CA LYS A 85 11.49 13.34 -8.41
C LYS A 85 10.07 12.83 -8.16
N ILE A 86 9.03 13.64 -8.38
CA ILE A 86 7.63 13.24 -8.15
C ILE A 86 7.23 12.05 -9.04
N PRO A 87 7.41 12.08 -10.37
CA PRO A 87 7.03 10.94 -11.21
C PRO A 87 7.83 9.68 -10.89
N ILE A 88 9.12 9.79 -10.53
CA ILE A 88 9.93 8.66 -10.07
C ILE A 88 9.34 8.02 -8.80
N LEU A 89 8.89 8.84 -7.84
CA LEU A 89 8.24 8.34 -6.62
C LEU A 89 6.89 7.67 -6.93
N LEU A 90 6.13 8.16 -7.90
CA LEU A 90 4.88 7.53 -8.35
C LEU A 90 5.12 6.17 -9.02
N GLU A 91 6.18 6.03 -9.81
CA GLU A 91 6.60 4.74 -10.37
C GLU A 91 7.00 3.75 -9.28
N GLN A 92 7.64 4.21 -8.20
CA GLN A 92 7.93 3.36 -7.05
C GLN A 92 6.66 2.89 -6.33
N ILE A 93 5.63 3.75 -6.20
CA ILE A 93 4.32 3.34 -5.67
C ILE A 93 3.69 2.28 -6.57
N SER A 94 3.77 2.46 -7.89
CA SER A 94 3.26 1.46 -8.85
C SER A 94 3.94 0.11 -8.69
N PHE A 95 5.27 0.08 -8.54
CA PHE A 95 6.01 -1.15 -8.33
C PHE A 95 5.64 -1.82 -7.00
N CYS A 96 5.47 -1.02 -5.93
CA CYS A 96 4.99 -1.53 -4.64
C CYS A 96 3.61 -2.18 -4.80
N ALA A 97 2.67 -1.52 -5.48
CA ALA A 97 1.33 -2.05 -5.69
C ALA A 97 1.33 -3.35 -6.50
N PHE A 98 2.10 -3.44 -7.60
CA PHE A 98 2.20 -4.70 -8.35
C PHE A 98 2.90 -5.82 -7.56
N SER A 99 3.91 -5.49 -6.75
CA SER A 99 4.55 -6.48 -5.89
C SER A 99 3.59 -7.04 -4.83
N GLU A 100 2.66 -6.21 -4.32
CA GLU A 100 1.63 -6.63 -3.38
C GLU A 100 0.70 -7.69 -3.98
N ILE A 101 0.32 -7.57 -5.26
CA ILE A 101 -0.46 -8.59 -5.97
C ILE A 101 0.27 -9.94 -5.92
N ILE A 102 1.55 -9.95 -6.28
CA ILE A 102 2.35 -11.18 -6.35
C ILE A 102 2.52 -11.78 -4.95
N LEU A 103 2.96 -10.97 -3.98
CA LEU A 103 3.18 -11.38 -2.60
C LEU A 103 1.90 -11.94 -1.95
N PHE A 104 0.78 -11.23 -2.08
CA PHE A 104 -0.48 -11.63 -1.48
C PHE A 104 -0.98 -12.96 -2.04
N ASN A 105 -0.97 -13.12 -3.37
CA ASN A 105 -1.41 -14.37 -3.98
C ASN A 105 -0.48 -15.54 -3.63
N ILE A 106 0.84 -15.35 -3.58
CA ILE A 106 1.78 -16.39 -3.15
C ILE A 106 1.50 -16.80 -1.70
N VAL A 107 1.33 -15.84 -0.79
CA VAL A 107 1.02 -16.14 0.62
C VAL A 107 -0.30 -16.91 0.73
N CYS A 108 -1.35 -16.53 -0.01
CA CYS A 108 -2.61 -17.26 -0.04
C CYS A 108 -2.44 -18.70 -0.56
N ILE A 109 -1.67 -18.91 -1.63
CA ILE A 109 -1.36 -20.24 -2.17
C ILE A 109 -0.61 -21.08 -1.14
N VAL A 110 0.39 -20.53 -0.46
CA VAL A 110 1.16 -21.22 0.59
C VAL A 110 0.24 -21.60 1.76
N LEU A 111 -0.60 -20.68 2.24
CA LEU A 111 -1.55 -20.96 3.31
C LEU A 111 -2.55 -22.07 2.93
N TYR A 112 -2.98 -22.10 1.67
CA TYR A 112 -3.88 -23.13 1.17
C TYR A 112 -3.20 -24.51 1.06
N TYR A 113 -2.10 -24.61 0.30
CA TYR A 113 -1.49 -25.90 -0.01
C TYR A 113 -0.57 -26.45 1.07
N VAL A 114 0.15 -25.59 1.81
CA VAL A 114 1.14 -26.04 2.81
C VAL A 114 0.49 -26.23 4.18
N PHE A 115 -0.41 -25.33 4.55
CA PHE A 115 -1.04 -25.34 5.87
C PHE A 115 -2.46 -25.91 5.89
N ASN A 116 -3.01 -26.31 4.73
CA ASN A 116 -4.39 -26.81 4.56
C ASN A 116 -5.45 -25.86 5.16
N ILE A 117 -5.19 -24.56 5.14
CA ILE A 117 -6.10 -23.55 5.69
C ILE A 117 -7.10 -23.16 4.61
N TYR A 118 -8.27 -23.80 4.61
CA TYR A 118 -9.35 -23.51 3.67
C TYR A 118 -10.39 -22.56 4.24
N LEU A 119 -10.07 -21.26 4.25
CA LEU A 119 -10.99 -20.21 4.66
C LEU A 119 -11.47 -19.45 3.42
N TYR A 120 -12.49 -19.98 2.73
CA TYR A 120 -12.98 -19.48 1.43
C TYR A 120 -13.19 -17.96 1.37
N GLY A 121 -13.76 -17.37 2.42
CA GLY A 121 -13.98 -15.92 2.51
C GLY A 121 -12.72 -15.09 2.80
N ILE A 122 -11.71 -15.69 3.45
CA ILE A 122 -10.45 -15.00 3.81
C ILE A 122 -9.40 -15.19 2.72
N THR A 123 -9.42 -16.28 1.94
CA THR A 123 -8.41 -16.53 0.91
C THR A 123 -8.87 -16.08 -0.47
N ILE A 124 -9.94 -16.63 -1.04
CA ILE A 124 -10.31 -16.37 -2.44
C ILE A 124 -10.84 -14.94 -2.63
N MET A 125 -11.79 -14.51 -1.79
CA MET A 125 -12.39 -13.18 -1.92
C MET A 125 -11.38 -12.06 -1.64
N SER A 126 -10.52 -12.23 -0.64
CA SER A 126 -9.47 -11.25 -0.36
C SER A 126 -8.45 -11.17 -1.49
N SER A 127 -8.06 -12.30 -2.10
CA SER A 127 -7.13 -12.31 -3.23
C SER A 127 -7.67 -11.52 -4.41
N ILE A 128 -8.96 -11.66 -4.72
CA ILE A 128 -9.60 -10.88 -5.80
C ILE A 128 -9.59 -9.38 -5.47
N VAL A 129 -10.03 -9.01 -4.26
CA VAL A 129 -10.13 -7.60 -3.84
C VAL A 129 -8.77 -6.93 -3.80
N VAL A 130 -7.79 -7.55 -3.12
CA VAL A 130 -6.43 -7.01 -3.00
C VAL A 130 -5.80 -6.88 -4.39
N SER A 131 -5.91 -7.91 -5.23
CA SER A 131 -5.33 -7.86 -6.58
C SER A 131 -5.93 -6.75 -7.42
N PHE A 132 -7.26 -6.58 -7.39
CA PHE A 132 -7.94 -5.55 -8.17
C PHE A 132 -7.61 -4.14 -7.69
N VAL A 133 -7.62 -3.91 -6.36
CA VAL A 133 -7.28 -2.61 -5.77
C VAL A 133 -5.83 -2.25 -6.04
N SER A 134 -4.89 -3.17 -5.81
CA SER A 134 -3.47 -2.92 -6.06
C SER A 134 -3.17 -2.76 -7.57
N LEU A 135 -3.89 -3.46 -8.45
CA LEU A 135 -3.81 -3.22 -9.90
C LEU A 135 -4.27 -1.80 -10.25
N ALA A 136 -5.42 -1.37 -9.74
CA ALA A 136 -5.95 -0.03 -9.98
C ALA A 136 -4.99 1.05 -9.47
N ILE A 137 -4.47 0.92 -8.24
CA ILE A 137 -3.49 1.85 -7.67
C ILE A 137 -2.20 1.87 -8.49
N GLY A 138 -1.71 0.70 -8.91
CA GLY A 138 -0.50 0.59 -9.72
C GLY A 138 -0.64 1.30 -11.07
N VAL A 139 -1.70 0.99 -11.80
CA VAL A 139 -2.00 1.61 -13.10
C VAL A 139 -2.25 3.13 -12.96
N LEU A 140 -3.00 3.56 -11.96
CA LEU A 140 -3.20 5.00 -11.72
C LEU A 140 -1.88 5.72 -11.43
N SER A 141 -1.01 5.11 -10.63
CA SER A 141 0.27 5.71 -10.25
C SER A 141 1.22 5.86 -11.45
N ILE A 142 1.30 4.85 -12.32
CA ILE A 142 2.15 4.92 -13.51
C ILE A 142 1.60 5.93 -14.55
N VAL A 143 0.27 5.99 -14.74
CA VAL A 143 -0.36 6.98 -15.61
C VAL A 143 -0.09 8.39 -15.10
N LEU A 144 -0.24 8.64 -13.80
CA LEU A 144 0.09 9.93 -13.19
C LEU A 144 1.57 10.28 -13.32
N SER A 145 2.48 9.31 -13.18
CA SER A 145 3.92 9.54 -13.42
C SER A 145 4.16 10.07 -14.83
N GLN A 146 3.60 9.39 -15.85
CA GLN A 146 3.77 9.78 -17.25
C GLN A 146 3.19 11.17 -17.54
N LEU A 147 1.98 11.46 -17.03
CA LEU A 147 1.36 12.77 -17.19
C LEU A 147 2.21 13.90 -16.58
N ILE A 148 2.79 13.67 -15.40
CA ILE A 148 3.66 14.67 -14.76
C ILE A 148 4.97 14.82 -15.54
N LYS A 149 5.58 13.74 -16.06
CA LYS A 149 6.77 13.83 -16.91
C LYS A 149 6.52 14.71 -18.14
N ILE A 150 5.42 14.47 -18.85
CA ILE A 150 5.02 15.27 -20.02
C ILE A 150 4.80 16.74 -19.61
N ALA A 151 4.13 16.98 -18.48
CA ALA A 151 3.90 18.34 -18.01
C ALA A 151 5.19 19.09 -17.62
N ILE A 152 6.19 18.38 -17.09
CA ILE A 152 7.52 18.94 -16.80
C ILE A 152 8.24 19.29 -18.11
N GLU A 153 8.22 18.39 -19.10
CA GLU A 153 8.86 18.61 -20.40
C GLU A 153 8.30 19.84 -21.13
N ILE A 154 6.97 19.99 -21.17
CA ILE A 154 6.31 21.16 -21.76
C ILE A 154 6.72 22.46 -21.04
N LYS A 155 6.83 22.42 -19.71
CA LYS A 155 7.26 23.59 -18.93
C LYS A 155 8.73 23.94 -19.23
N ASP A 156 9.61 22.96 -19.29
CA ASP A 156 11.04 23.14 -19.58
C ASP A 156 11.28 23.66 -21.00
N GLU A 157 10.47 23.24 -21.99
CA GLU A 157 10.53 23.80 -23.35
C GLU A 157 10.12 25.27 -23.36
N ASN A 158 9.00 25.60 -22.72
CA ASN A 158 8.50 26.98 -22.66
C ASN A 158 9.47 27.93 -21.94
N ASP A 159 10.12 27.47 -20.87
CA ASP A 159 11.13 28.25 -20.13
C ASP A 159 12.41 28.49 -20.95
N LYS A 160 12.70 27.68 -21.99
CA LYS A 160 13.87 27.85 -22.88
C LYS A 160 13.63 28.81 -24.06
N THR A 161 12.37 29.09 -24.38
CA THR A 161 11.99 29.93 -25.53
C THR A 161 11.75 31.42 -25.19
N ILE A 162 11.74 31.78 -23.90
CA ILE A 162 11.51 33.15 -23.40
C ILE A 162 12.84 33.85 -23.12
#